data_AF-A0A7C5ZL38-F1
#
_entry.id   AF-A0A7C5ZL38-F1
#
_cell.length_a   1.000
_cell.length_b   1.000
_cell.length_c   1.000
_cell.angle_alpha   90.00
_cell.angle_beta   90.00
_cell.angle_gamma   90.00
#
_symmetry.space_group_name_H-M   'P 1'
#
loop_
_entity.id
_entity.type
_entity.pdbx_description
1 polymer ?
#
loop_
_entity_poly.entity_id
_entity_poly.type
_entity_poly.pdbx_seq_one_letter_code
_entity_poly.pdbx_strand_id
1 'polypeptide(L)'
;MKEIRATMDPSESSQMIAWLDEEVRKSKSQMADLRDLVVATGPTGTVYLRDVADVRDTVVKRTQVNRYRGTDSIGVLVTKQATANAISVSEGVKKELTTLRQVLPADVKLDVITDTSDYTRSSIRGVEDELIQAIILVGIVLFFFLHTFRSTIIVLLAIPTSLIATFIVMQFLGFTLNLMSLLALTLTIGILVDDSIVVLENIFRHLEKGENPVQAAINGRSEIGLAAIAITLVDVVVFAPVGLLSGITGGFFREFGITVVAATLFSLLVSFTLTPMLASRWLRTPNPLDRSVLARVGNAWERGYQAVARAYRGLLRVSLRVRWLVVVAGLATFAGAIALVATNVVGSEFVPESDQGTFTVVAEMPPGTSLEVTDRAVSQVEQRLLAWPEVVSTFASIGVSTDTRPAQSRFGRVVVRFVPARERKATINQLAERARSLNEGIPDLSVRIQLPSMAGASAGAVQYQVRGESKDEIARLAREVQAALESVPGTRDIRNSDA
;
A
#
# COMPACT_ATOMS: atom_id res chain seq x y z
N MET A 1 -38.32 12.74 -34.58
CA MET A 1 -37.06 12.76 -35.38
C MET A 1 -36.15 11.70 -34.78
N LYS A 2 -35.79 10.67 -35.55
CA LYS A 2 -34.87 9.63 -35.09
C LYS A 2 -33.46 10.17 -35.30
N GLU A 3 -32.77 10.54 -34.22
CA GLU A 3 -31.48 11.22 -34.29
C GLU A 3 -30.37 10.23 -34.68
N ILE A 4 -29.85 10.35 -35.90
CA ILE A 4 -28.53 9.82 -36.25
C ILE A 4 -27.52 10.84 -35.74
N ARG A 5 -26.71 10.48 -34.75
CA ARG A 5 -25.63 11.35 -34.26
C ARG A 5 -24.38 11.06 -35.07
N ALA A 6 -24.01 12.00 -35.94
CA ALA A 6 -22.78 11.90 -36.71
C ALA A 6 -21.69 12.79 -36.09
N THR A 7 -20.47 12.27 -36.00
CA THR A 7 -19.31 13.01 -35.52
C THR A 7 -18.20 12.88 -36.55
N MET A 8 -17.58 14.01 -36.91
CA MET A 8 -16.45 14.04 -37.83
C MET A 8 -15.24 13.38 -37.15
N ASP A 9 -14.54 12.49 -37.84
CA ASP A 9 -13.28 11.93 -37.32
C ASP A 9 -12.24 13.06 -37.27
N PRO A 10 -11.70 13.43 -36.09
CA PRO A 10 -10.71 14.49 -35.97
C PRO A 10 -9.39 14.20 -36.70
N SER A 11 -9.13 12.94 -37.06
CA SER A 11 -7.89 12.49 -37.70
C SER A 11 -7.93 12.49 -39.23
N GLU A 12 -9.11 12.49 -39.85
CA GLU A 12 -9.27 12.53 -41.31
C GLU A 12 -10.48 13.40 -41.69
N SER A 13 -10.21 14.52 -42.34
CA SER A 13 -11.22 15.53 -42.74
C SER A 13 -12.27 15.06 -43.75
N SER A 14 -12.19 13.81 -44.22
CA SER A 14 -13.10 13.20 -45.20
C SER A 14 -13.92 12.02 -44.66
N GLN A 15 -13.80 11.65 -43.39
CA GLN A 15 -14.54 10.53 -42.79
C GLN A 15 -15.51 11.00 -41.69
N MET A 16 -16.72 10.45 -41.70
CA MET A 16 -17.76 10.76 -40.71
C MET A 16 -18.26 9.46 -40.08
N ILE A 17 -18.24 9.41 -38.74
CA ILE A 17 -18.74 8.26 -37.97
C ILE A 17 -20.17 8.58 -37.54
N ALA A 18 -21.14 7.80 -38.01
CA ALA A 18 -22.54 7.95 -37.65
C ALA A 18 -22.97 6.85 -36.66
N TRP A 19 -23.46 7.26 -35.49
CA TRP A 19 -24.06 6.39 -34.50
C TRP A 19 -25.55 6.24 -34.78
N LEU A 20 -25.97 5.00 -35.04
CA LEU A 20 -27.37 4.64 -35.25
C LEU A 20 -28.01 4.26 -33.91
N ASP A 21 -29.14 4.87 -33.60
CA ASP A 21 -29.96 4.48 -32.45
C ASP A 21 -30.41 3.01 -32.56
N GLU A 22 -30.55 2.31 -31.43
CA GLU A 22 -30.81 0.87 -31.38
C GLU A 22 -32.13 0.50 -32.08
N GLU A 23 -33.12 1.40 -32.06
CA GLU A 23 -34.38 1.27 -32.80
C GLU A 23 -34.21 1.41 -34.32
N VAL A 24 -33.27 2.23 -34.80
CA VAL A 24 -32.97 2.37 -36.23
C VAL A 24 -32.24 1.12 -36.73
N ARG A 25 -31.31 0.59 -35.93
CA ARG A 25 -30.63 -0.68 -36.22
C ARG A 25 -31.60 -1.87 -36.27
N LYS A 26 -32.62 -1.90 -35.41
CA LYS A 26 -33.68 -2.94 -35.44
C LYS A 26 -34.65 -2.79 -36.61
N SER A 27 -34.89 -1.56 -37.08
CA SER A 27 -35.84 -1.26 -38.16
C SER A 27 -35.25 -1.32 -39.57
N LYS A 28 -33.93 -1.14 -39.73
CA LYS A 28 -33.24 -1.04 -41.02
C LYS A 28 -31.98 -1.91 -40.97
N SER A 29 -32.20 -3.23 -40.96
CA SER A 29 -31.15 -4.23 -40.75
C SER A 29 -30.27 -4.49 -41.97
N GLN A 30 -30.65 -3.97 -43.14
CA GLN A 30 -29.89 -4.12 -44.38
C GLN A 30 -29.25 -2.78 -44.79
N MET A 31 -27.98 -2.83 -45.21
CA MET A 31 -27.19 -1.68 -45.69
C MET A 31 -27.89 -0.86 -46.80
N ALA A 32 -28.80 -1.49 -47.55
CA ALA A 32 -29.63 -0.82 -48.56
C ALA A 32 -30.54 0.26 -47.95
N ASP A 33 -31.09 0.03 -46.75
CA ASP A 33 -32.03 0.95 -46.11
C ASP A 33 -31.36 2.23 -45.59
N LEU A 34 -30.05 2.18 -45.33
CA LEU A 34 -29.24 3.33 -44.93
C LEU A 34 -28.88 4.20 -46.14
N ARG A 35 -28.65 3.59 -47.30
CA ARG A 35 -28.37 4.30 -48.57
C ARG A 35 -29.56 5.12 -49.05
N ASP A 36 -30.78 4.67 -48.75
CA ASP A 36 -32.05 5.34 -49.06
C ASP A 36 -32.50 6.35 -47.99
N LEU A 37 -31.62 6.72 -47.05
CA LEU A 37 -31.95 7.71 -46.05
C LEU A 37 -31.97 9.12 -46.65
N VAL A 38 -33.06 9.85 -46.45
CA VAL A 38 -33.23 11.21 -46.98
C VAL A 38 -32.39 12.19 -46.16
N VAL A 39 -31.44 12.86 -46.80
CA VAL A 39 -30.54 13.84 -46.17
C VAL A 39 -31.10 15.26 -46.27
N ALA A 40 -31.72 15.59 -47.41
CA ALA A 40 -32.40 16.87 -47.61
C ALA A 40 -33.49 16.74 -48.69
N THR A 41 -34.57 17.50 -48.55
CA THR A 41 -35.63 17.61 -49.57
C THR A 41 -35.69 19.05 -50.05
N GLY A 42 -35.36 19.28 -51.32
CA GLY A 42 -35.39 20.59 -51.97
C GLY A 42 -36.49 20.70 -53.03
N PRO A 43 -36.66 21.88 -53.65
CA PRO A 43 -37.64 22.11 -54.72
C PRO A 43 -37.42 21.24 -55.97
N THR A 44 -36.20 20.75 -56.17
CA THR A 44 -35.74 19.98 -57.34
C THR A 44 -35.66 18.48 -57.10
N GLY A 45 -35.98 17.99 -55.89
CA GLY A 45 -35.98 16.56 -55.57
C GLY A 45 -35.45 16.23 -54.17
N THR A 46 -35.52 14.95 -53.83
CA THR A 46 -35.03 14.39 -52.57
C THR A 46 -33.60 13.89 -52.76
N VAL A 47 -32.68 14.35 -51.92
CA VAL A 47 -31.27 13.89 -51.89
C VAL A 47 -31.14 12.76 -50.88
N TYR A 48 -30.67 11.60 -51.35
CA TYR A 48 -30.47 10.42 -50.53
C TYR A 48 -29.02 10.33 -50.04
N LEU A 49 -28.78 9.59 -48.95
CA LEU A 49 -27.45 9.44 -48.36
C LEU A 49 -26.43 8.87 -49.36
N ARG A 50 -26.87 7.96 -50.25
CA ARG A 50 -26.05 7.43 -51.36
C ARG A 50 -25.55 8.48 -52.34
N ASP A 51 -26.23 9.63 -52.44
CA ASP A 51 -25.88 10.69 -53.40
C ASP A 51 -24.76 11.59 -52.84
N VAL A 52 -24.49 11.53 -51.53
CA VAL A 52 -23.54 12.42 -50.83
C VAL A 52 -22.48 11.67 -50.02
N ALA A 53 -22.60 10.35 -49.83
CA ALA A 53 -21.66 9.54 -49.07
C ALA A 53 -21.61 8.08 -49.56
N ASP A 54 -20.43 7.45 -49.44
CA ASP A 54 -20.26 6.00 -49.64
C ASP A 54 -20.52 5.27 -48.32
N VAL A 55 -21.55 4.42 -48.31
CA VAL A 55 -21.96 3.65 -47.13
C VAL A 55 -21.46 2.22 -47.28
N ARG A 56 -20.47 1.85 -46.45
CA ARG A 56 -19.88 0.52 -46.40
C ARG A 56 -20.06 -0.09 -45.03
N ASP A 57 -20.43 -1.37 -45.01
CA ASP A 57 -20.29 -2.19 -43.81
C ASP A 57 -18.79 -2.47 -43.63
N THR A 58 -18.21 -1.92 -42.58
CA THR A 58 -16.79 -2.09 -42.30
C THR A 58 -16.59 -2.28 -40.81
N VAL A 59 -15.47 -2.89 -40.45
CA VAL A 59 -15.11 -3.04 -39.05
C VAL A 59 -14.73 -1.69 -38.47
N VAL A 60 -15.25 -1.40 -37.28
CA VAL A 60 -14.86 -0.19 -36.53
C VAL A 60 -13.34 -0.17 -36.40
N LYS A 61 -12.72 0.98 -36.74
CA LYS A 61 -11.28 1.21 -36.61
C LYS A 61 -10.84 0.82 -35.19
N ARG A 62 -9.86 -0.07 -35.09
CA ARG A 62 -9.31 -0.45 -33.78
C ARG A 62 -8.69 0.81 -33.18
N THR A 63 -9.23 1.25 -32.05
CA THR A 63 -8.68 2.37 -31.27
C THR A 63 -7.79 1.88 -30.13
N GLN A 64 -7.94 0.60 -29.76
CA GLN A 64 -7.18 -0.06 -28.70
C GLN A 64 -6.81 -1.49 -29.12
N VAL A 65 -5.60 -1.91 -28.75
CA VAL A 65 -5.14 -3.30 -28.86
C VAL A 65 -4.73 -3.77 -27.47
N ASN A 66 -5.16 -4.96 -27.07
CA ASN A 66 -4.77 -5.58 -25.80
C ASN A 66 -4.12 -6.93 -26.08
N ARG A 67 -2.97 -7.20 -25.44
CA ARG A 67 -2.26 -8.47 -25.51
C ARG A 67 -1.95 -9.00 -24.12
N TYR A 68 -2.04 -10.32 -23.99
CA TYR A 68 -1.61 -11.06 -22.82
C TYR A 68 -0.58 -12.10 -23.24
N ARG A 69 0.64 -12.00 -22.68
CA ARG A 69 1.79 -12.85 -23.04
C ARG A 69 2.01 -12.92 -24.58
N GLY A 70 1.94 -11.78 -25.25
CA GLY A 70 2.13 -11.67 -26.70
C GLY A 70 0.96 -12.14 -27.57
N THR A 71 -0.15 -12.60 -26.99
CA THR A 71 -1.36 -13.04 -27.72
C THR A 71 -2.48 -12.02 -27.58
N ASP A 72 -3.22 -11.74 -28.65
CA ASP A 72 -4.38 -10.85 -28.62
C ASP A 72 -5.40 -11.32 -27.57
N SER A 73 -5.88 -10.36 -26.76
CA SER A 73 -6.73 -10.66 -25.61
C SER A 73 -7.74 -9.53 -25.37
N ILE A 74 -8.79 -9.82 -24.60
CA ILE A 74 -9.74 -8.81 -24.13
C ILE A 74 -9.51 -8.65 -22.63
N GLY A 75 -9.18 -7.43 -22.21
CA GLY A 75 -9.06 -7.07 -20.80
C GLY A 75 -10.39 -6.58 -20.25
N VAL A 76 -10.79 -7.10 -19.09
CA VAL A 76 -11.93 -6.59 -18.32
C VAL A 76 -11.40 -6.07 -16.99
N LEU A 77 -11.58 -4.77 -16.76
CA LEU A 77 -11.21 -4.13 -15.49
C LEU A 77 -12.43 -4.13 -14.57
N VAL A 78 -12.30 -4.77 -13.41
CA VAL A 78 -13.31 -4.76 -12.36
C VAL A 78 -12.83 -3.86 -11.23
N THR A 79 -13.54 -2.76 -11.00
CA THR A 79 -13.25 -1.82 -9.92
C THR A 79 -14.24 -2.01 -8.79
N LYS A 80 -13.73 -2.15 -7.55
CA LYS A 80 -14.60 -2.21 -6.37
C LYS A 80 -15.31 -0.88 -6.15
N GLN A 81 -16.51 -0.92 -5.59
CA GLN A 81 -17.16 0.29 -5.07
C GLN A 81 -16.41 0.82 -3.84
N ALA A 82 -16.59 2.11 -3.52
CA ALA A 82 -15.86 2.77 -2.44
C ALA A 82 -15.96 2.02 -1.10
N THR A 83 -17.16 1.54 -0.76
CA THR A 83 -17.47 0.83 0.50
C THR A 83 -17.26 -0.69 0.43
N ALA A 84 -16.98 -1.25 -0.75
CA ALA A 84 -16.86 -2.69 -0.91
C ALA A 84 -15.50 -3.22 -0.43
N ASN A 85 -15.51 -4.42 0.15
CA ASN A 85 -14.31 -5.14 0.57
C ASN A 85 -13.62 -5.77 -0.65
N ALA A 86 -12.32 -5.50 -0.81
CA ALA A 86 -11.55 -5.98 -1.97
C ALA A 86 -11.46 -7.50 -2.05
N ILE A 87 -11.32 -8.19 -0.91
CA ILE A 87 -11.22 -9.65 -0.85
C ILE A 87 -12.55 -10.29 -1.24
N SER A 88 -13.67 -9.84 -0.66
CA SER A 88 -14.99 -10.39 -0.98
C SER A 88 -15.38 -10.17 -2.44
N VAL A 89 -15.05 -9.00 -3.02
CA VAL A 89 -15.27 -8.73 -4.44
C VAL A 89 -14.42 -9.66 -5.30
N SER A 90 -13.13 -9.82 -5.00
CA SER A 90 -12.27 -10.75 -5.74
C SER A 90 -12.77 -12.19 -5.67
N GLU A 91 -13.17 -12.68 -4.49
CA GLU A 91 -13.72 -14.03 -4.33
C GLU A 91 -15.02 -14.21 -5.13
N GLY A 92 -15.90 -13.21 -5.13
CA GLY A 92 -17.12 -13.20 -5.93
C GLY A 92 -16.82 -13.27 -7.44
N VAL A 93 -15.87 -12.47 -7.92
CA VAL A 93 -15.43 -12.50 -9.33
C VAL A 93 -14.80 -13.85 -9.67
N LYS A 94 -13.90 -14.38 -8.84
CA LYS A 94 -13.26 -15.70 -9.05
C LYS A 94 -14.30 -16.84 -9.10
N LYS A 95 -15.34 -16.76 -8.27
CA LYS A 95 -16.46 -17.70 -8.29
C LYS A 95 -17.22 -17.62 -9.61
N GLU A 96 -17.56 -16.41 -10.06
CA GLU A 96 -18.27 -16.21 -11.34
C GLU A 96 -17.43 -16.61 -12.55
N LEU A 97 -16.12 -16.34 -12.52
CA LEU A 97 -15.18 -16.80 -13.55
C LEU A 97 -15.16 -18.34 -13.65
N THR A 98 -15.35 -19.04 -12.54
CA THR A 98 -15.45 -20.51 -12.55
C THR A 98 -16.72 -20.98 -13.26
N THR A 99 -17.85 -20.30 -13.04
CA THR A 99 -19.10 -20.54 -13.76
C THR A 99 -18.95 -20.25 -15.26
N LEU A 100 -18.36 -19.11 -15.62
CA LEU A 100 -18.17 -18.71 -17.02
C LEU A 100 -17.25 -19.67 -17.78
N ARG A 101 -16.20 -20.20 -17.13
CA ARG A 101 -15.31 -21.21 -17.72
C ARG A 101 -16.05 -22.48 -18.17
N GLN A 102 -17.22 -22.79 -17.62
CA GLN A 102 -18.02 -23.96 -18.01
C GLN A 102 -18.87 -23.71 -19.25
N VAL A 103 -19.18 -22.44 -19.56
CA VAL A 103 -20.06 -22.05 -20.67
C VAL A 103 -19.27 -21.56 -21.88
N LEU A 104 -18.04 -21.10 -21.67
CA LEU A 104 -17.17 -20.62 -22.74
C LEU A 104 -16.70 -21.76 -23.65
N PRO A 105 -16.58 -21.50 -24.96
CA PRO A 105 -16.02 -22.46 -25.90
C PRO A 105 -14.52 -22.71 -25.60
N ALA A 106 -14.03 -23.87 -26.03
CA ALA A 106 -12.71 -24.40 -25.64
C ALA A 106 -11.51 -23.56 -26.12
N ASP A 107 -11.73 -22.67 -27.08
CA ASP A 107 -10.75 -21.73 -27.64
C ASP A 107 -10.58 -20.45 -26.81
N VAL A 108 -11.48 -20.17 -25.86
CA VAL A 108 -11.41 -18.99 -24.99
C VAL A 108 -10.83 -19.34 -23.63
N LYS A 109 -9.68 -18.74 -23.29
CA LYS A 109 -9.03 -18.89 -21.98
C LYS A 109 -9.24 -17.65 -21.12
N LEU A 110 -9.73 -17.84 -19.90
CA LEU A 110 -9.86 -16.78 -18.90
C LEU A 110 -8.70 -16.84 -17.90
N ASP A 111 -7.90 -15.77 -17.84
CA ASP A 111 -6.81 -15.61 -16.89
C ASP A 111 -6.94 -14.30 -16.10
N VAL A 112 -6.46 -14.30 -14.85
CA VAL A 112 -6.49 -13.13 -13.97
C VAL A 112 -5.14 -12.45 -14.01
N ILE A 113 -5.10 -11.25 -14.59
CA ILE A 113 -3.87 -10.48 -14.80
C ILE A 113 -3.40 -9.82 -13.50
N THR A 114 -4.31 -9.12 -12.82
CA THR A 114 -4.03 -8.37 -11.59
C THR A 114 -5.16 -8.56 -10.60
N ASP A 115 -4.81 -8.91 -9.37
CA ASP A 115 -5.72 -9.00 -8.24
C ASP A 115 -5.11 -8.30 -7.03
N THR A 116 -5.64 -7.12 -6.70
CA THR A 116 -5.16 -6.33 -5.56
C THR A 116 -5.44 -7.00 -4.22
N SER A 117 -6.40 -7.94 -4.16
CA SER A 117 -6.74 -8.66 -2.93
C SER A 117 -5.65 -9.63 -2.50
N ASP A 118 -4.82 -10.11 -3.43
CA ASP A 118 -3.70 -11.00 -3.10
C ASP A 118 -2.66 -10.26 -2.24
N TYR A 119 -2.39 -8.99 -2.55
CA TYR A 119 -1.54 -8.12 -1.73
C TYR A 119 -2.14 -7.91 -0.34
N THR A 120 -3.43 -7.56 -0.25
CA THR A 120 -4.13 -7.41 1.04
C THR A 120 -4.06 -8.70 1.87
N ARG A 121 -4.32 -9.87 1.27
CA ARG A 121 -4.27 -11.16 1.96
C ARG A 121 -2.84 -11.51 2.39
N SER A 122 -1.84 -11.20 1.59
CA SER A 122 -0.44 -11.38 1.96
C SER A 122 -0.03 -10.47 3.12
N SER A 123 -0.54 -9.24 3.15
CA SER A 123 -0.29 -8.27 4.23
C SER A 123 -0.93 -8.71 5.54
N ILE A 124 -2.19 -9.18 5.50
CA ILE A 124 -2.87 -9.73 6.68
C ILE A 124 -2.11 -10.95 7.23
N ARG A 125 -1.74 -11.90 6.36
CA ARG A 125 -0.94 -13.06 6.78
C ARG A 125 0.43 -12.67 7.33
N GLY A 126 1.07 -11.67 6.74
CA GLY A 126 2.33 -11.11 7.25
C GLY A 126 2.17 -10.60 8.67
N VAL A 127 1.11 -9.85 8.96
CA VAL A 127 0.81 -9.33 10.29
C VAL A 127 0.45 -10.44 11.28
N GLU A 128 -0.29 -11.47 10.84
CA GLU A 128 -0.58 -12.66 11.66
C GLU A 128 0.71 -13.40 12.02
N ASP A 129 1.60 -13.63 11.05
CA ASP A 129 2.90 -14.27 11.26
C ASP A 129 3.78 -13.44 12.20
N GLU A 130 3.84 -12.11 11.99
CA GLU A 130 4.56 -11.17 12.86
C GLU A 130 3.99 -11.17 14.28
N LEU A 131 2.67 -11.19 14.45
CA LEU A 131 2.01 -11.26 15.76
C LEU A 131 2.40 -12.53 16.51
N ILE A 132 2.37 -13.69 15.84
CA ILE A 132 2.77 -14.96 16.44
C ILE A 132 4.25 -14.93 16.83
N GLN A 133 5.12 -14.45 15.94
CA GLN A 133 6.55 -14.32 16.21
C GLN A 133 6.84 -13.37 17.38
N ALA A 134 6.16 -12.23 17.43
CA ALA A 134 6.28 -11.25 18.50
C ALA A 134 5.84 -11.84 19.85
N ILE A 135 4.69 -12.53 19.89
CA ILE A 135 4.19 -13.22 21.10
C ILE A 135 5.20 -14.28 21.57
N ILE A 136 5.76 -15.09 20.66
CA ILE A 136 6.77 -16.10 21.02
C ILE A 136 8.05 -15.43 21.55
N LEU A 137 8.57 -14.43 20.85
CA LEU A 137 9.82 -13.76 21.22
C LEU A 137 9.68 -13.04 22.57
N VAL A 138 8.60 -12.28 22.75
CA VAL A 138 8.25 -11.66 24.04
C VAL A 138 8.09 -12.72 25.12
N GLY A 139 7.40 -13.82 24.82
CA GLY A 139 7.25 -14.94 25.75
C GLY A 139 8.59 -15.53 26.20
N ILE A 140 9.54 -15.72 25.28
CA ILE A 140 10.89 -16.20 25.58
C ILE A 140 11.61 -15.19 26.48
N VAL A 141 11.63 -13.91 26.11
CA VAL A 141 12.27 -12.85 26.89
C VAL A 141 11.68 -12.78 28.30
N LEU A 142 10.34 -12.76 28.43
CA LEU A 142 9.66 -12.74 29.72
C LEU A 142 9.93 -13.98 30.55
N PHE A 143 10.01 -15.15 29.92
CA PHE A 143 10.36 -16.37 30.63
C PHE A 143 11.78 -16.31 31.21
N PHE A 144 12.74 -15.71 30.48
CA PHE A 144 14.09 -15.48 31.00
C PHE A 144 14.14 -14.47 32.15
N PHE A 145 13.29 -13.44 32.16
CA PHE A 145 13.26 -12.45 33.24
C PHE A 145 12.47 -12.92 34.47
N LEU A 146 11.27 -13.49 34.27
CA LEU A 146 10.34 -13.84 35.35
C LEU A 146 10.58 -15.24 35.92
N HIS A 147 11.40 -16.06 35.24
CA HIS A 147 11.74 -17.44 35.60
C HIS A 147 10.55 -18.39 35.86
N THR A 148 9.32 -17.95 35.54
CA THR A 148 8.08 -18.62 35.91
C THR A 148 7.14 -18.63 34.72
N PHE A 149 6.86 -19.83 34.21
CA PHE A 149 5.98 -20.04 33.05
C PHE A 149 4.58 -19.45 33.25
N ARG A 150 4.07 -19.45 34.50
CA ARG A 150 2.76 -18.87 34.83
C ARG A 150 2.74 -17.36 34.63
N SER A 151 3.78 -16.67 35.06
CA SER A 151 3.91 -15.23 34.89
C SER A 151 3.95 -14.87 33.41
N THR A 152 4.74 -15.63 32.63
CA THR A 152 4.80 -15.47 31.17
C THR A 152 3.42 -15.63 30.51
N ILE A 153 2.66 -16.69 30.83
CA ILE A 153 1.33 -16.90 30.23
C ILE A 153 0.37 -15.75 30.56
N ILE A 154 0.40 -15.21 31.78
CA ILE A 154 -0.50 -14.11 32.17
C ILE A 154 -0.30 -12.92 31.24
N VAL A 155 0.96 -12.55 30.95
CA VAL A 155 1.26 -11.46 30.02
C VAL A 155 0.90 -11.84 28.58
N LEU A 156 1.19 -13.07 28.15
CA LEU A 156 0.85 -13.52 26.78
C LEU A 156 -0.66 -13.55 26.53
N LEU A 157 -1.49 -13.74 27.55
CA LEU A 157 -2.95 -13.65 27.45
C LEU A 157 -3.45 -12.20 27.41
N ALA A 158 -2.69 -11.25 27.98
CA ALA A 158 -3.06 -9.83 27.96
C ALA A 158 -3.03 -9.25 26.55
N ILE A 159 -2.04 -9.63 25.73
CA ILE A 159 -1.84 -9.16 24.35
C ILE A 159 -3.09 -9.41 23.46
N PRO A 160 -3.54 -10.66 23.22
CA PRO A 160 -4.70 -10.91 22.37
C PRO A 160 -5.98 -10.30 22.95
N THR A 161 -6.12 -10.25 24.27
CA THR A 161 -7.30 -9.66 24.90
C THR A 161 -7.41 -8.16 24.64
N SER A 162 -6.30 -7.43 24.72
CA SER A 162 -6.26 -5.98 24.46
C SER A 162 -6.38 -5.67 22.96
N LEU A 163 -5.79 -6.49 22.08
CA LEU A 163 -6.01 -6.38 20.63
C LEU A 163 -7.47 -6.64 20.22
N ILE A 164 -8.11 -7.68 20.77
CA ILE A 164 -9.53 -7.96 20.50
C ILE A 164 -10.41 -6.81 20.97
N ALA A 165 -10.13 -6.23 22.14
CA ALA A 165 -10.86 -5.08 22.64
C ALA A 165 -10.69 -3.85 21.73
N THR A 166 -9.50 -3.67 21.12
CA THR A 166 -9.23 -2.59 20.16
C THR A 166 -10.17 -2.64 18.95
N PHE A 167 -10.50 -3.85 18.47
CA PHE A 167 -11.44 -4.01 17.36
C PHE A 167 -12.83 -3.45 17.64
N ILE A 168 -13.24 -3.37 18.90
CA ILE A 168 -14.52 -2.75 19.29
C ILE A 168 -14.53 -1.27 18.86
N VAL A 169 -13.47 -0.53 19.20
CA VAL A 169 -13.35 0.89 18.84
C VAL A 169 -13.21 1.07 17.33
N MET A 170 -12.41 0.22 16.68
CA MET A 170 -12.28 0.24 15.22
C MET A 170 -13.62 0.04 14.53
N GLN A 171 -14.43 -0.93 15.00
CA GLN A 171 -15.75 -1.19 14.45
C GLN A 171 -16.71 -0.01 14.69
N PHE A 172 -16.71 0.58 15.89
CA PHE A 172 -17.53 1.77 16.18
C PHE A 172 -17.19 2.98 15.31
N LEU A 173 -15.92 3.13 14.94
CA LEU A 173 -15.45 4.23 14.08
C LEU A 173 -15.51 3.90 12.58
N GLY A 174 -15.94 2.69 12.22
CA GLY A 174 -16.01 2.23 10.83
C GLY A 174 -14.65 2.01 10.18
N PHE A 175 -13.60 1.80 10.97
CA PHE A 175 -12.27 1.50 10.45
C PHE A 175 -12.21 0.09 9.87
N THR A 176 -11.35 -0.08 8.89
CA THR A 176 -11.16 -1.36 8.20
C THR A 176 -9.81 -1.94 8.55
N LEU A 177 -9.64 -3.25 8.35
CA LEU A 177 -8.33 -3.86 8.32
C LEU A 177 -7.66 -3.53 6.98
N ASN A 178 -6.76 -2.57 7.01
CA ASN A 178 -5.93 -2.15 5.89
C ASN A 178 -4.49 -1.97 6.36
N LEU A 179 -3.60 -1.55 5.47
CA LEU A 179 -2.19 -1.47 5.81
C LEU A 179 -1.91 -0.54 7.00
N MET A 180 -2.57 0.61 7.11
CA MET A 180 -2.30 1.58 8.17
C MET A 180 -2.79 1.07 9.54
N SER A 181 -3.97 0.46 9.59
CA SER A 181 -4.48 -0.13 10.83
C SER A 181 -3.70 -1.39 11.23
N LEU A 182 -3.25 -2.21 10.26
CA LEU A 182 -2.38 -3.35 10.52
C LEU A 182 -1.01 -2.92 11.07
N LEU A 183 -0.39 -1.89 10.50
CA LEU A 183 0.86 -1.32 11.03
C LEU A 183 0.70 -0.79 12.45
N ALA A 184 -0.43 -0.15 12.76
CA ALA A 184 -0.75 0.25 14.12
C ALA A 184 -0.84 -0.94 15.06
N LEU A 185 -1.58 -1.99 14.68
CA LEU A 185 -1.71 -3.21 15.49
C LEU A 185 -0.34 -3.86 15.74
N THR A 186 0.51 -4.00 14.71
CA THR A 186 1.87 -4.55 14.86
C THR A 186 2.72 -3.71 15.82
N LEU A 187 2.73 -2.38 15.67
CA LEU A 187 3.47 -1.48 16.56
C LEU A 187 2.98 -1.60 18.01
N THR A 188 1.67 -1.69 18.20
CA THR A 188 1.07 -1.72 19.53
C THR A 188 1.43 -2.97 20.32
N ILE A 189 1.81 -4.08 19.68
CA ILE A 189 2.19 -5.32 20.39
C ILE A 189 3.26 -5.03 21.45
N GLY A 190 4.33 -4.30 21.11
CA GLY A 190 5.38 -3.96 22.06
C GLY A 190 4.86 -3.13 23.24
N ILE A 191 4.07 -2.10 22.93
CA ILE A 191 3.51 -1.17 23.92
C ILE A 191 2.49 -1.88 24.84
N LEU A 192 1.69 -2.81 24.30
CA LEU A 192 0.66 -3.56 25.03
C LEU A 192 1.23 -4.46 26.13
N VAL A 193 2.46 -4.93 25.93
CA VAL A 193 3.07 -5.86 26.87
C VAL A 193 3.58 -5.11 28.10
N ASP A 194 4.07 -3.88 27.91
CA ASP A 194 4.76 -3.09 28.93
C ASP A 194 3.90 -2.85 30.18
N ASP A 195 2.63 -2.49 30.01
CA ASP A 195 1.73 -2.25 31.15
C ASP A 195 1.54 -3.50 32.01
N SER A 196 1.26 -4.63 31.36
CA SER A 196 1.08 -5.91 32.05
C SER A 196 2.37 -6.40 32.68
N ILE A 197 3.53 -6.14 32.07
CA ILE A 197 4.85 -6.48 32.64
C ILE A 197 5.09 -5.69 33.92
N VAL A 198 4.95 -4.37 33.88
CA VAL A 198 5.23 -3.51 35.04
C VAL A 198 4.32 -3.88 36.21
N VAL A 199 3.04 -4.15 35.94
CA VAL A 199 2.09 -4.65 36.96
C VAL A 199 2.50 -6.01 37.50
N LEU A 200 2.78 -6.96 36.64
CA LEU A 200 3.09 -8.33 37.06
C LEU A 200 4.41 -8.41 37.83
N GLU A 201 5.45 -7.70 37.39
CA GLU A 201 6.74 -7.60 38.07
C GLU A 201 6.55 -7.02 39.47
N ASN A 202 5.72 -5.98 39.60
CA ASN A 202 5.49 -5.40 40.91
C ASN A 202 4.71 -6.35 41.83
N ILE A 203 3.72 -7.06 41.32
CA ILE A 203 3.00 -8.11 42.06
C ILE A 203 3.98 -9.21 42.50
N PHE A 204 4.90 -9.61 41.63
CA PHE A 204 5.92 -10.60 41.94
C PHE A 204 6.86 -10.11 43.06
N ARG A 205 7.29 -8.85 43.03
CA ARG A 205 8.07 -8.22 44.10
C ARG A 205 7.33 -8.23 45.45
N HIS A 206 6.00 -8.08 45.48
CA HIS A 206 5.22 -8.21 46.72
C HIS A 206 5.10 -9.67 47.20
N LEU A 207 4.96 -10.61 46.27
CA LEU A 207 4.99 -12.05 46.58
C LEU A 207 6.33 -12.48 47.21
N GLU A 208 7.45 -11.96 46.72
CA GLU A 208 8.78 -12.21 47.29
C GLU A 208 8.95 -11.64 48.71
N LYS A 209 8.23 -10.56 49.04
CA LYS A 209 8.15 -10.00 50.41
C LYS A 209 7.28 -10.86 51.35
N GLY A 210 6.68 -11.94 50.86
CA GLY A 210 5.88 -12.87 51.66
C GLY A 210 4.39 -12.56 51.71
N GLU A 211 3.89 -11.63 50.88
CA GLU A 211 2.46 -11.34 50.80
C GLU A 211 1.68 -12.51 50.16
N ASN A 212 0.42 -12.69 50.56
CA ASN A 212 -0.49 -13.64 49.88
C ASN A 212 -0.76 -13.15 48.43
N PRO A 213 -0.84 -14.03 47.42
CA PRO A 213 -1.16 -13.67 46.03
C PRO A 213 -2.28 -12.65 45.82
N VAL A 214 -3.37 -12.72 46.59
CA VAL A 214 -4.47 -11.74 46.46
C VAL A 214 -4.02 -10.35 46.95
N GLN A 215 -3.34 -10.30 48.09
CA GLN A 215 -2.85 -9.04 48.66
C GLN A 215 -1.74 -8.44 47.79
N ALA A 216 -0.81 -9.28 47.33
CA ALA A 216 0.25 -8.89 46.42
C ALA A 216 -0.29 -8.34 45.10
N ALA A 217 -1.38 -8.92 44.57
CA ALA A 217 -2.05 -8.41 43.37
C ALA A 217 -2.63 -7.00 43.58
N ILE A 218 -3.30 -6.76 44.71
CA ILE A 218 -3.90 -5.46 45.05
C ILE A 218 -2.82 -4.41 45.32
N ASN A 219 -1.86 -4.73 46.19
CA ASN A 219 -0.78 -3.83 46.58
C ASN A 219 0.14 -3.54 45.40
N GLY A 220 0.54 -4.58 44.66
CA GLY A 220 1.38 -4.48 43.48
C GLY A 220 0.76 -3.58 42.43
N ARG A 221 -0.51 -3.79 42.05
CA ARG A 221 -1.18 -2.92 41.08
C ARG A 221 -1.38 -1.50 41.61
N SER A 222 -1.64 -1.32 42.90
CA SER A 222 -1.90 0.01 43.48
C SER A 222 -0.64 0.88 43.60
N GLU A 223 0.51 0.30 43.94
CA GLU A 223 1.78 1.04 44.11
C GLU A 223 2.28 1.65 42.80
N ILE A 224 2.14 0.93 41.69
CA ILE A 224 2.58 1.37 40.35
C ILE A 224 1.45 1.96 39.50
N GLY A 225 0.23 2.04 40.02
CA GLY A 225 -0.94 2.43 39.24
C GLY A 225 -0.79 3.81 38.57
N LEU A 226 -0.26 4.79 39.30
CA LEU A 226 -0.02 6.13 38.73
C LEU A 226 1.04 6.11 37.62
N ALA A 227 2.10 5.31 37.78
CA ALA A 227 3.17 5.21 36.80
C ALA A 227 2.68 4.58 35.48
N ALA A 228 1.92 3.48 35.56
CA ALA A 228 1.35 2.83 34.38
C ALA A 228 0.35 3.73 33.62
N ILE A 229 -0.51 4.46 34.35
CA ILE A 229 -1.39 5.47 33.75
C ILE A 229 -0.58 6.58 33.07
N ALA A 230 0.50 7.06 33.70
CA ALA A 230 1.33 8.11 33.13
C ALA A 230 2.03 7.65 31.83
N ILE A 231 2.60 6.44 31.82
CA ILE A 231 3.28 5.86 30.65
C ILE A 231 2.29 5.76 29.48
N THR A 232 1.12 5.15 29.71
CA THR A 232 0.09 5.04 28.66
C THR A 232 -0.46 6.37 28.19
N LEU A 233 -0.65 7.36 29.07
CA LEU A 233 -1.08 8.70 28.66
C LEU A 233 -0.02 9.41 27.79
N VAL A 234 1.27 9.15 28.01
CA VAL A 234 2.33 9.68 27.13
C VAL A 234 2.14 9.14 25.71
N ASP A 235 1.86 7.85 25.54
CA ASP A 235 1.57 7.28 24.22
C ASP A 235 0.32 7.92 23.60
N VAL A 236 -0.74 8.11 24.40
CA VAL A 236 -1.96 8.78 23.93
C VAL A 236 -1.66 10.21 23.46
N VAL A 237 -0.85 10.97 24.21
CA VAL A 237 -0.47 12.35 23.85
C VAL A 237 0.37 12.39 22.57
N VAL A 238 1.19 11.38 22.31
CA VAL A 238 2.01 11.29 21.09
C VAL A 238 1.17 10.88 19.88
N PHE A 239 0.29 9.89 20.01
CA PHE A 239 -0.43 9.31 18.87
C PHE A 239 -1.81 9.92 18.59
N ALA A 240 -2.49 10.51 19.59
CA ALA A 240 -3.79 11.14 19.36
C ALA A 240 -3.72 12.32 18.35
N PRO A 241 -2.72 13.23 18.41
CA PRO A 241 -2.58 14.29 17.41
C PRO A 241 -2.33 13.75 15.99
N VAL A 242 -1.62 12.63 15.86
CA VAL A 242 -1.35 11.97 14.58
C VAL A 242 -2.66 11.51 13.93
N GLY A 243 -3.60 11.00 14.74
CA GLY A 243 -4.94 10.62 14.28
C GLY A 243 -5.84 11.79 13.86
N LEU A 244 -5.46 13.02 14.21
CA LEU A 244 -6.20 14.26 13.93
C LEU A 244 -5.58 15.10 12.81
N LEU A 245 -4.52 14.59 12.15
CA LEU A 245 -3.92 15.24 11.00
C LEU A 245 -4.96 15.42 9.88
N SER A 246 -4.82 16.50 9.11
CA SER A 246 -5.67 16.81 7.97
C SER A 246 -4.98 16.49 6.63
N GLY A 247 -5.72 16.63 5.53
CA GLY A 247 -5.22 16.35 4.18
C GLY A 247 -5.04 14.87 3.90
N ILE A 248 -4.26 14.56 2.86
CA ILE A 248 -4.02 13.19 2.40
C ILE A 248 -3.30 12.38 3.49
N THR A 249 -2.29 12.98 4.13
CA THR A 249 -1.58 12.39 5.28
C THR A 249 -2.55 12.04 6.41
N GLY A 250 -3.46 12.96 6.75
CA GLY A 250 -4.52 12.70 7.73
C GLY A 250 -5.39 11.49 7.39
N GLY A 251 -5.76 11.33 6.12
CA GLY A 251 -6.53 10.16 5.66
C GLY A 251 -5.82 8.83 5.94
N PHE A 252 -4.51 8.75 5.74
CA PHE A 252 -3.71 7.56 6.05
C PHE A 252 -3.49 7.36 7.55
N PHE A 253 -3.13 8.42 8.27
CA PHE A 253 -2.70 8.34 9.67
C PHE A 253 -3.85 8.37 10.69
N ARG A 254 -5.07 8.72 10.28
CA ARG A 254 -6.25 8.70 11.16
C ARG A 254 -6.50 7.32 11.75
N GLU A 255 -6.55 6.30 10.89
CA GLU A 255 -6.77 4.92 11.34
C GLU A 255 -5.57 4.41 12.15
N PHE A 256 -4.35 4.80 11.77
CA PHE A 256 -3.14 4.43 12.49
C PHE A 256 -3.16 4.98 13.92
N GLY A 257 -3.22 6.31 14.08
CA GLY A 257 -3.10 6.97 15.38
C GLY A 257 -4.21 6.60 16.36
N ILE A 258 -5.46 6.56 15.89
CA ILE A 258 -6.60 6.22 16.75
C ILE A 258 -6.58 4.73 17.14
N THR A 259 -6.14 3.83 16.27
CA THR A 259 -5.99 2.40 16.60
C THR A 259 -4.91 2.22 17.68
N VAL A 260 -3.77 2.92 17.58
CA VAL A 260 -2.74 2.90 18.62
C VAL A 260 -3.28 3.39 19.97
N VAL A 261 -3.95 4.55 19.97
CA VAL A 261 -4.56 5.13 21.19
C VAL A 261 -5.57 4.17 21.83
N ALA A 262 -6.44 3.55 21.02
CA ALA A 262 -7.40 2.59 21.53
C ALA A 262 -6.70 1.35 22.12
N ALA A 263 -5.68 0.84 21.43
CA ALA A 263 -4.92 -0.33 21.87
C ALA A 263 -4.19 -0.08 23.19
N THR A 264 -3.53 1.06 23.36
CA THR A 264 -2.83 1.39 24.61
C THR A 264 -3.78 1.65 25.78
N LEU A 265 -4.96 2.25 25.53
CA LEU A 265 -5.98 2.41 26.56
C LEU A 265 -6.58 1.06 27.00
N PHE A 266 -6.81 0.14 26.06
CA PHE A 266 -7.25 -1.21 26.40
C PHE A 266 -6.14 -2.04 27.05
N SER A 267 -4.87 -1.85 26.70
CA SER A 267 -3.72 -2.40 27.40
C SER A 267 -3.75 -2.03 28.88
N LEU A 268 -3.89 -0.73 29.19
CA LEU A 268 -3.99 -0.23 30.55
C LEU A 268 -5.18 -0.86 31.30
N LEU A 269 -6.34 -0.95 30.63
CA LEU A 269 -7.52 -1.58 31.22
C LEU A 269 -7.24 -3.05 31.57
N VAL A 270 -6.63 -3.81 30.66
CA VAL A 270 -6.29 -5.23 30.83
C VAL A 270 -5.22 -5.43 31.90
N SER A 271 -4.21 -4.55 31.97
CA SER A 271 -3.16 -4.59 32.99
C SER A 271 -3.68 -4.27 34.39
N PHE A 272 -4.79 -3.53 34.51
CA PHE A 272 -5.39 -3.18 35.79
C PHE A 272 -6.47 -4.17 36.24
N THR A 273 -7.01 -4.97 35.31
CA THR A 273 -8.15 -5.86 35.57
C THR A 273 -7.77 -7.33 35.43
N LEU A 274 -7.48 -7.78 34.22
CA LEU A 274 -7.19 -9.17 33.91
C LEU A 274 -5.86 -9.62 34.52
N THR A 275 -4.81 -8.82 34.39
CA THR A 275 -3.47 -9.18 34.86
C THR A 275 -3.42 -9.43 36.36
N PRO A 276 -3.94 -8.55 37.25
CA PRO A 276 -3.94 -8.78 38.69
C PRO A 276 -4.90 -9.90 39.09
N MET A 277 -6.04 -10.05 38.38
CA MET A 277 -6.98 -11.13 38.62
C MET A 277 -6.34 -12.50 38.38
N LEU A 278 -5.69 -12.69 37.21
CA LEU A 278 -4.97 -13.92 36.90
C LEU A 278 -3.78 -14.13 37.84
N ALA A 279 -3.03 -13.06 38.14
CA ALA A 279 -1.90 -13.12 39.07
C ALA A 279 -2.34 -13.62 40.46
N SER A 280 -3.44 -13.10 41.00
CA SER A 280 -3.97 -13.49 42.30
C SER A 280 -4.38 -14.97 42.39
N ARG A 281 -4.75 -15.57 41.26
CA ARG A 281 -5.24 -16.96 41.17
C ARG A 281 -4.15 -17.96 40.78
N TRP A 282 -3.22 -17.56 39.92
CA TRP A 282 -2.26 -18.46 39.30
C TRP A 282 -0.86 -18.37 39.89
N LEU A 283 -0.45 -17.19 40.37
CA LEU A 283 0.84 -17.04 41.02
C LEU A 283 0.80 -17.68 42.40
N ARG A 284 1.93 -18.26 42.77
CA ARG A 284 2.17 -18.84 44.10
C ARG A 284 3.38 -18.15 44.69
N THR A 285 3.43 -18.08 46.00
CA THR A 285 4.59 -17.56 46.72
C THR A 285 5.83 -18.36 46.29
N PRO A 286 6.91 -17.69 45.85
CA PRO A 286 8.15 -18.36 45.45
C PRO A 286 8.65 -19.25 46.58
N ASN A 287 8.96 -20.52 46.29
CA ASN A 287 9.48 -21.44 47.30
C ASN A 287 11.01 -21.32 47.31
N PRO A 288 11.65 -20.77 48.36
CA PRO A 288 13.09 -20.49 48.37
C PRO A 288 13.98 -21.75 48.35
N LEU A 289 13.39 -22.93 48.41
CA LEU A 289 14.07 -24.24 48.42
C LEU A 289 13.95 -25.01 47.09
N ASP A 290 13.44 -24.39 46.02
CA ASP A 290 13.25 -25.07 44.74
C ASP A 290 14.61 -25.39 44.08
N ARG A 291 14.91 -26.68 43.91
CA ARG A 291 16.19 -27.20 43.39
C ARG A 291 16.12 -27.62 41.91
N SER A 292 15.05 -27.23 41.21
CA SER A 292 14.86 -27.56 39.80
C SER A 292 16.02 -27.05 38.92
N VAL A 293 16.22 -27.69 37.76
CA VAL A 293 17.21 -27.24 36.75
C VAL A 293 16.92 -25.80 36.34
N LEU A 294 15.63 -25.44 36.27
CA LEU A 294 15.15 -24.08 35.99
C LEU A 294 15.64 -23.06 37.03
N ALA A 295 15.57 -23.42 38.32
CA ALA A 295 16.08 -22.58 39.40
C ALA A 295 17.59 -22.36 39.32
N ARG A 296 18.38 -23.35 38.86
CA ARG A 296 19.84 -23.18 38.66
C ARG A 296 20.16 -22.22 37.53
N VAL A 297 19.45 -22.34 36.41
CA VAL A 297 19.60 -21.41 35.26
C VAL A 297 19.19 -20.01 35.68
N GLY A 298 18.05 -19.87 36.38
CA GLY A 298 17.59 -18.58 36.89
C GLY A 298 18.58 -17.94 37.88
N ASN A 299 19.15 -18.73 38.80
CA ASN A 299 20.19 -18.23 39.72
C ASN A 299 21.50 -17.85 39.01
N ALA A 300 21.83 -18.46 37.87
CA ALA A 300 22.97 -18.04 37.06
C ALA A 300 22.67 -16.72 36.32
N TRP A 301 21.47 -16.59 35.77
CA TRP A 301 20.98 -15.36 35.14
C TRP A 301 20.94 -14.20 36.14
N GLU A 302 20.37 -14.41 37.33
CA GLU A 302 20.28 -13.41 38.39
C GLU A 302 21.67 -12.89 38.80
N ARG A 303 22.68 -13.76 38.88
CA ARG A 303 24.07 -13.33 39.13
C ARG A 303 24.61 -12.44 38.01
N GLY A 304 24.30 -12.77 36.75
CA GLY A 304 24.63 -11.93 35.59
C GLY A 304 23.93 -10.57 35.66
N TYR A 305 22.62 -10.57 35.89
CA TYR A 305 21.82 -9.36 36.07
C TYR A 305 22.37 -8.47 37.19
N GLN A 306 22.70 -9.04 38.35
CA GLN A 306 23.31 -8.28 39.46
C GLN A 306 24.71 -7.73 39.13
N ALA A 307 25.48 -8.39 38.26
CA ALA A 307 26.74 -7.85 37.77
C ALA A 307 26.50 -6.61 36.89
N VAL A 308 25.56 -6.70 35.95
CA VAL A 308 25.14 -5.58 35.09
C VAL A 308 24.57 -4.43 35.92
N ALA A 309 23.70 -4.72 36.89
CA ALA A 309 23.12 -3.72 37.79
C ALA A 309 24.20 -3.00 38.62
N ARG A 310 25.22 -3.72 39.09
CA ARG A 310 26.37 -3.10 39.79
C ARG A 310 27.19 -2.21 38.86
N ALA A 311 27.44 -2.65 37.63
CA ALA A 311 28.13 -1.84 36.63
C ALA A 311 27.34 -0.55 36.31
N TYR A 312 26.03 -0.67 36.09
CA TYR A 312 25.12 0.46 35.90
C TYR A 312 25.14 1.44 37.07
N ARG A 313 25.04 0.97 38.33
CA ARG A 313 25.16 1.83 39.53
C ARG A 313 26.54 2.49 39.64
N GLY A 314 27.59 1.83 39.16
CA GLY A 314 28.94 2.40 39.06
C GLY A 314 28.98 3.55 38.06
N LEU A 315 28.49 3.31 36.84
CA LEU A 315 28.41 4.29 35.76
C LEU A 315 27.56 5.49 36.17
N LEU A 316 26.40 5.27 36.79
CA LEU A 316 25.51 6.35 37.26
C LEU A 316 26.22 7.26 38.26
N ARG A 317 26.98 6.70 39.20
CA ARG A 317 27.78 7.50 40.16
C ARG A 317 28.84 8.35 39.46
N VAL A 318 29.47 7.84 38.42
CA VAL A 318 30.42 8.61 37.60
C VAL A 318 29.68 9.71 36.82
N SER A 319 28.59 9.37 36.13
CA SER A 319 27.78 10.31 35.36
C SER A 319 27.26 11.48 36.19
N LEU A 320 26.83 11.22 37.44
CA LEU A 320 26.42 12.27 38.38
C LEU A 320 27.58 13.18 38.80
N ARG A 321 28.81 12.64 38.89
CA ARG A 321 30.01 13.43 39.20
C ARG A 321 30.43 14.31 38.02
N VAL A 322 30.29 13.82 36.78
CA VAL A 322 30.59 14.59 35.55
C VAL A 322 29.31 15.14 34.88
N ARG A 323 28.36 15.63 35.68
CA ARG A 323 27.01 16.06 35.22
C ARG A 323 27.01 16.96 33.99
N TRP A 324 27.93 17.93 33.91
CA TRP A 324 28.00 18.84 32.77
C TRP A 324 28.45 18.16 31.48
N LEU A 325 29.35 17.17 31.56
CA LEU A 325 29.74 16.38 30.40
C LEU A 325 28.55 15.60 29.86
N VAL A 326 27.72 15.02 30.74
CA VAL A 326 26.49 14.30 30.35
C VAL A 326 25.49 15.23 29.68
N VAL A 327 25.29 16.43 30.24
CA VAL A 327 24.40 17.45 29.64
C VAL A 327 24.91 17.88 28.26
N VAL A 328 26.21 18.17 28.13
CA VAL A 328 26.82 18.56 26.85
C VAL A 328 26.74 17.42 25.84
N ALA A 329 27.00 16.18 26.25
CA ALA A 329 26.87 15.01 25.39
C ALA A 329 25.42 14.84 24.91
N GLY A 330 24.44 14.98 25.82
CA GLY A 330 23.02 14.93 25.48
C GLY A 330 22.62 16.02 24.47
N LEU A 331 23.02 17.26 24.73
CA LEU A 331 22.79 18.38 23.80
C LEU A 331 23.49 18.18 22.46
N ALA A 332 24.71 17.65 22.45
CA ALA A 332 25.44 17.34 21.23
C ALA A 332 24.76 16.24 20.42
N THR A 333 24.25 15.18 21.06
CA THR A 333 23.47 14.14 20.37
C THR A 333 22.14 14.67 19.83
N PHE A 334 21.47 15.56 20.56
CA PHE A 334 20.24 16.19 20.11
C PHE A 334 20.49 17.13 18.92
N ALA A 335 21.52 17.97 19.02
CA ALA A 335 21.95 18.84 17.92
C ALA A 335 22.39 18.02 16.69
N GLY A 336 23.09 16.90 16.91
CA GLY A 336 23.45 15.96 15.86
C GLY A 336 22.24 15.34 15.15
N ALA A 337 21.23 14.93 15.91
CA ALA A 337 19.98 14.40 15.35
C ALA A 337 19.25 15.45 14.49
N ILE A 338 19.15 16.70 14.95
CA ILE A 338 18.59 17.80 14.15
C ILE A 338 19.46 18.08 12.91
N ALA A 339 20.78 18.08 13.08
CA ALA A 339 21.71 18.33 11.99
C ALA A 339 21.58 17.28 10.87
N LEU A 340 21.35 16.00 11.19
CA LEU A 340 21.13 14.96 10.19
C LEU A 340 19.92 15.23 9.27
N VAL A 341 18.83 15.77 9.85
CA VAL A 341 17.64 16.17 9.09
C VAL A 341 17.91 17.48 8.33
N ALA A 342 18.51 18.48 8.99
CA ALA A 342 18.77 19.79 8.40
C ALA A 342 19.80 19.75 7.26
N THR A 343 20.77 18.83 7.32
CA THR A 343 21.77 18.60 6.26
C THR A 343 21.28 17.66 5.17
N ASN A 344 20.01 17.24 5.21
CA ASN A 344 19.38 16.36 4.23
C ASN A 344 20.10 15.01 4.05
N VAL A 345 20.84 14.56 5.08
CA VAL A 345 21.42 13.20 5.13
C VAL A 345 20.30 12.18 5.29
N VAL A 346 19.26 12.53 6.05
CA VAL A 346 17.98 11.81 6.09
C VAL A 346 16.99 12.58 5.21
N GLY A 347 16.71 12.03 4.03
CA GLY A 347 15.73 12.61 3.10
C GLY A 347 14.29 12.42 3.58
N SER A 348 13.36 13.16 2.98
CA SER A 348 11.92 13.00 3.19
C SER A 348 11.27 12.27 2.02
N GLU A 349 10.40 11.31 2.34
CA GLU A 349 9.59 10.59 1.37
C GLU A 349 8.15 10.53 1.89
N PHE A 350 7.17 10.69 1.00
CA PHE A 350 5.76 10.68 1.40
C PHE A 350 5.23 9.26 1.65
N VAL A 351 5.50 8.33 0.73
CA VAL A 351 5.11 6.93 0.82
C VAL A 351 6.27 6.10 0.26
N PRO A 352 6.80 5.12 1.02
CA PRO A 352 7.87 4.27 0.52
C PRO A 352 7.37 3.40 -0.63
N GLU A 353 8.24 3.16 -1.59
CA GLU A 353 8.00 2.17 -2.64
C GLU A 353 7.95 0.77 -2.03
N SER A 354 6.85 0.06 -2.25
CA SER A 354 6.66 -1.33 -1.79
C SER A 354 6.66 -2.28 -2.98
N ASP A 355 7.29 -3.44 -2.82
CA ASP A 355 7.30 -4.49 -3.83
C ASP A 355 5.95 -5.21 -3.88
N GLN A 356 5.06 -4.74 -4.76
CA GLN A 356 3.78 -5.38 -5.03
C GLN A 356 3.88 -6.51 -6.08
N GLY A 357 5.10 -6.95 -6.43
CA GLY A 357 5.33 -7.99 -7.44
C GLY A 357 4.94 -7.58 -8.86
N THR A 358 4.70 -6.29 -9.10
CA THR A 358 4.32 -5.74 -10.40
C THR A 358 4.98 -4.39 -10.63
N PHE A 359 5.24 -4.07 -11.89
CA PHE A 359 5.46 -2.68 -12.31
C PHE A 359 4.77 -2.45 -13.65
N THR A 360 4.53 -1.18 -13.97
CA THR A 360 3.94 -0.77 -15.24
C THR A 360 4.99 -0.11 -16.11
N VAL A 361 5.15 -0.60 -17.33
CA VAL A 361 5.93 0.05 -18.38
C VAL A 361 5.01 0.93 -19.19
N VAL A 362 5.27 2.21 -19.19
CA VAL A 362 4.61 3.19 -20.05
C VAL A 362 5.49 3.42 -21.27
N ALA A 363 4.97 3.08 -22.43
CA ALA A 363 5.56 3.27 -23.74
C ALA A 363 4.89 4.47 -24.43
N GLU A 364 5.68 5.41 -24.94
CA GLU A 364 5.18 6.59 -25.64
C GLU A 364 5.96 6.81 -26.94
N MET A 365 5.24 6.81 -28.05
CA MET A 365 5.71 7.16 -29.39
C MET A 365 5.42 8.64 -29.69
N PRO A 366 6.02 9.25 -30.73
CA PRO A 366 5.74 10.62 -31.12
C PRO A 366 4.26 10.88 -31.49
N PRO A 367 3.77 12.12 -31.36
CA PRO A 367 2.44 12.51 -31.83
C PRO A 367 2.22 12.18 -33.32
N GLY A 368 1.01 11.73 -33.66
CA GLY A 368 0.66 11.33 -35.04
C GLY A 368 1.01 9.88 -35.41
N THR A 369 1.69 9.13 -34.54
CA THR A 369 2.00 7.71 -34.77
C THR A 369 0.72 6.86 -34.83
N SER A 370 0.61 6.00 -35.85
CA SER A 370 -0.52 5.08 -36.00
C SER A 370 -0.49 3.98 -34.94
N LEU A 371 -1.67 3.44 -34.60
CA LEU A 371 -1.81 2.40 -33.58
C LEU A 371 -0.94 1.17 -33.91
N GLU A 372 -0.84 0.80 -35.18
CA GLU A 372 -0.08 -0.36 -35.66
C GLU A 372 1.43 -0.20 -35.47
N VAL A 373 1.95 1.03 -35.63
CA VAL A 373 3.39 1.30 -35.43
C VAL A 373 3.73 1.23 -33.95
N THR A 374 2.92 1.87 -33.10
CA THR A 374 3.05 1.76 -31.64
C THR A 374 2.94 0.31 -31.19
N ASP A 375 2.02 -0.45 -31.79
CA ASP A 375 1.80 -1.85 -31.46
C ASP A 375 3.04 -2.73 -31.71
N ARG A 376 3.70 -2.54 -32.86
CA ARG A 376 4.96 -3.24 -33.18
C ARG A 376 6.07 -2.88 -32.21
N ALA A 377 6.21 -1.60 -31.86
CA ALA A 377 7.22 -1.15 -30.90
C ALA A 377 6.99 -1.76 -29.51
N VAL A 378 5.74 -1.73 -29.02
CA VAL A 378 5.36 -2.33 -27.73
C VAL A 378 5.51 -3.85 -27.72
N SER A 379 5.23 -4.53 -28.84
CA SER A 379 5.43 -5.98 -28.98
C SER A 379 6.89 -6.38 -28.79
N GLN A 380 7.84 -5.58 -29.31
CA GLN A 380 9.27 -5.84 -29.10
C GLN A 380 9.66 -5.69 -27.62
N VAL A 381 9.13 -4.67 -26.93
CA VAL A 381 9.33 -4.49 -25.48
C VAL A 381 8.76 -5.68 -24.71
N GLU A 382 7.56 -6.12 -25.06
CA GLU A 382 6.89 -7.27 -24.44
C GLU A 382 7.72 -8.56 -24.59
N GLN A 383 8.23 -8.84 -25.80
CA GLN A 383 9.07 -10.02 -26.06
C GLN A 383 10.36 -10.00 -25.24
N ARG A 384 11.01 -8.83 -25.11
CA ARG A 384 12.21 -8.66 -24.27
C ARG A 384 11.92 -8.89 -22.80
N LEU A 385 10.75 -8.47 -22.31
CA LEU A 385 10.31 -8.70 -20.94
C LEU A 385 9.98 -10.17 -20.69
N LEU A 386 9.27 -10.83 -21.61
CA LEU A 386 8.94 -12.26 -21.49
C LEU A 386 10.17 -13.17 -21.53
N ALA A 387 11.31 -12.69 -22.05
CA ALA A 387 12.57 -13.41 -22.02
C ALA A 387 13.22 -13.42 -20.62
N TRP A 388 12.76 -12.60 -19.68
CA TRP A 388 13.31 -12.56 -18.32
C TRP A 388 12.73 -13.70 -17.47
N PRO A 389 13.58 -14.49 -16.78
CA PRO A 389 13.11 -15.61 -15.97
C PRO A 389 12.24 -15.16 -14.78
N GLU A 390 12.36 -13.92 -14.35
CA GLU A 390 11.57 -13.35 -13.24
C GLU A 390 10.13 -12.98 -13.64
N VAL A 391 9.83 -12.87 -14.94
CA VAL A 391 8.54 -12.41 -15.46
C VAL A 391 7.57 -13.58 -15.63
N VAL A 392 6.43 -13.51 -14.94
CA VAL A 392 5.36 -14.52 -15.02
C VAL A 392 4.40 -14.21 -16.15
N SER A 393 4.03 -12.94 -16.32
CA SER A 393 3.06 -12.52 -17.35
C SER A 393 3.18 -11.04 -17.66
N THR A 394 2.92 -10.69 -18.92
CA THR A 394 2.77 -9.32 -19.42
C THR A 394 1.34 -9.10 -19.88
N PHE A 395 0.80 -7.92 -19.61
CA PHE A 395 -0.45 -7.44 -20.20
C PHE A 395 -0.22 -6.08 -20.82
N ALA A 396 -0.19 -6.03 -22.14
CA ALA A 396 0.01 -4.82 -22.92
C ALA A 396 -1.33 -4.26 -23.40
N SER A 397 -1.53 -2.96 -23.23
CA SER A 397 -2.65 -2.20 -23.77
C SER A 397 -2.12 -1.02 -24.55
N ILE A 398 -2.46 -0.92 -25.83
CA ILE A 398 -2.02 0.13 -26.75
C ILE A 398 -3.24 0.97 -27.12
N GLY A 399 -3.08 2.29 -27.25
CA GLY A 399 -4.20 3.21 -27.50
C GLY A 399 -4.96 3.59 -26.23
N VAL A 400 -4.33 3.48 -25.06
CA VAL A 400 -4.95 3.75 -23.75
C VAL A 400 -4.56 5.11 -23.18
N SER A 401 -5.34 5.60 -22.22
CA SER A 401 -4.94 6.76 -21.43
C SER A 401 -3.74 6.40 -20.56
N THR A 402 -2.86 7.39 -20.38
CA THR A 402 -1.67 7.28 -19.54
C THR A 402 -1.61 8.52 -18.67
N ASP A 403 -1.41 8.33 -17.36
CA ASP A 403 -1.43 9.39 -16.36
C ASP A 403 -2.71 10.24 -16.46
N THR A 404 -2.58 11.54 -16.74
CA THR A 404 -3.68 12.49 -16.94
C THR A 404 -4.04 12.72 -18.42
N ARG A 405 -3.35 12.05 -19.35
CA ARG A 405 -3.53 12.26 -20.79
C ARG A 405 -4.61 11.34 -21.36
N PRO A 406 -5.44 11.84 -22.29
CA PRO A 406 -6.50 11.04 -22.90
C PRO A 406 -5.92 9.88 -23.71
N ALA A 407 -6.76 8.88 -23.98
CA ALA A 407 -6.40 7.73 -24.79
C ALA A 407 -6.00 8.16 -26.22
N GLN A 408 -4.80 7.78 -26.65
CA GLN A 408 -4.24 8.15 -27.96
C GLN A 408 -3.43 6.97 -28.51
N SER A 409 -3.41 6.82 -29.84
CA SER A 409 -2.74 5.71 -30.55
C SER A 409 -1.24 5.57 -30.25
N ARG A 410 -0.59 6.64 -29.77
CA ARG A 410 0.84 6.68 -29.45
C ARG A 410 1.21 6.11 -28.08
N PHE A 411 0.22 5.88 -27.21
CA PHE A 411 0.47 5.40 -25.85
C PHE A 411 0.28 3.90 -25.73
N GLY A 412 1.24 3.26 -25.08
CA GLY A 412 1.21 1.86 -24.67
C GLY A 412 1.44 1.73 -23.18
N ARG A 413 0.75 0.79 -22.55
CA ARG A 413 0.91 0.43 -21.15
C ARG A 413 1.09 -1.07 -21.03
N VAL A 414 2.23 -1.52 -20.51
CA VAL A 414 2.52 -2.92 -20.27
C VAL A 414 2.63 -3.17 -18.77
N VAL A 415 1.63 -3.84 -18.20
CA VAL A 415 1.67 -4.30 -16.81
C VAL A 415 2.46 -5.60 -16.77
N VAL A 416 3.53 -5.63 -15.98
CA VAL A 416 4.42 -6.78 -15.85
C VAL A 416 4.24 -7.37 -14.45
N ARG A 417 3.96 -8.67 -14.39
CA ARG A 417 3.88 -9.44 -13.14
C ARG A 417 5.09 -10.33 -12.98
N PHE A 418 5.71 -10.27 -11.81
CA PHE A 418 6.90 -11.03 -11.45
C PHE A 418 6.57 -12.23 -10.58
N VAL A 419 7.52 -13.14 -10.46
CA VAL A 419 7.52 -14.18 -9.42
C VAL A 419 7.52 -13.52 -8.02
N PRO A 420 7.04 -14.19 -6.95
CA PRO A 420 7.01 -13.64 -5.60
C PRO A 420 8.39 -13.21 -5.10
N ALA A 421 8.47 -12.16 -4.27
CA ALA A 421 9.73 -11.56 -3.80
C ALA A 421 10.75 -12.56 -3.18
N ARG A 422 10.28 -13.66 -2.60
CA ARG A 422 11.13 -14.70 -2.00
C ARG A 422 11.86 -15.59 -3.02
N GLU A 423 11.36 -15.66 -4.26
CA GLU A 423 11.87 -16.56 -5.32
C GLU A 423 12.83 -15.84 -6.30
N ARG A 424 12.98 -14.53 -6.16
CA ARG A 424 13.74 -13.66 -7.08
C ARG A 424 15.01 -13.16 -6.41
N LYS A 425 16.09 -13.09 -7.19
CA LYS A 425 17.41 -12.60 -6.73
C LYS A 425 17.51 -11.08 -6.77
N ALA A 426 16.85 -10.45 -7.74
CA ALA A 426 16.86 -9.00 -7.93
C ALA A 426 15.61 -8.36 -7.28
N THR A 427 15.79 -7.16 -6.75
CA THR A 427 14.68 -6.34 -6.21
C THR A 427 13.87 -5.71 -7.36
N ILE A 428 12.65 -5.26 -7.06
CA ILE A 428 11.78 -4.65 -8.07
C ILE A 428 12.42 -3.37 -8.63
N ASN A 429 13.13 -2.62 -7.79
CA ASN A 429 13.83 -1.40 -8.18
C ASN A 429 14.99 -1.70 -9.12
N GLN A 430 15.77 -2.77 -8.87
CA GLN A 430 16.82 -3.21 -9.80
C GLN A 430 16.25 -3.67 -11.15
N LEU A 431 15.12 -4.38 -11.14
CA LEU A 431 14.44 -4.79 -12.37
C LEU A 431 13.82 -3.60 -13.11
N ALA A 432 13.31 -2.60 -12.39
CA ALA A 432 12.82 -1.35 -12.94
C ALA A 432 13.95 -0.55 -13.61
N GLU A 433 15.13 -0.44 -12.97
CA GLU A 433 16.32 0.17 -13.58
C GLU A 433 16.72 -0.55 -14.87
N ARG A 434 16.78 -1.89 -14.84
CA ARG A 434 17.06 -2.70 -16.03
C ARG A 434 15.99 -2.51 -17.12
N ALA A 435 14.74 -2.29 -16.75
CA ALA A 435 13.64 -2.10 -17.69
C ALA A 435 13.69 -0.74 -18.41
N ARG A 436 14.46 0.24 -17.91
CA ARG A 436 14.60 1.54 -18.57
C ARG A 436 15.35 1.47 -19.89
N SER A 437 16.27 0.52 -20.05
CA SER A 437 16.99 0.29 -21.32
C SER A 437 16.17 -0.51 -22.35
N LEU A 438 14.91 -0.83 -22.07
CA LEU A 438 14.06 -1.60 -23.00
C LEU A 438 13.78 -0.86 -24.31
N ASN A 439 13.94 0.46 -24.35
CA ASN A 439 13.83 1.25 -25.58
C ASN A 439 15.06 1.16 -26.50
N GLU A 440 16.20 0.65 -26.03
CA GLU A 440 17.42 0.60 -26.83
C GLU A 440 17.22 -0.23 -28.11
N GLY A 441 17.48 0.36 -29.26
CA GLY A 441 17.29 -0.27 -30.57
C GLY A 441 15.84 -0.24 -31.11
N ILE A 442 14.91 0.46 -30.43
CA ILE A 442 13.57 0.76 -30.97
C ILE A 442 13.52 2.26 -31.29
N PRO A 443 13.43 2.66 -32.57
CA PRO A 443 13.39 4.06 -32.95
C PRO A 443 12.22 4.81 -32.31
N ASP A 444 12.48 6.03 -31.83
CA ASP A 444 11.50 6.99 -31.32
C ASP A 444 10.63 6.53 -30.13
N LEU A 445 10.89 5.34 -29.58
CA LEU A 445 10.17 4.82 -28.43
C LEU A 445 10.75 5.39 -27.13
N SER A 446 9.93 6.10 -26.37
CA SER A 446 10.25 6.43 -24.98
C SER A 446 9.59 5.42 -24.04
N VAL A 447 10.38 4.87 -23.10
CA VAL A 447 9.91 3.90 -22.10
C VAL A 447 10.11 4.47 -20.72
N ARG A 448 9.10 4.32 -19.86
CA ARG A 448 9.16 4.72 -18.45
C ARG A 448 8.57 3.65 -17.56
N ILE A 449 9.14 3.50 -16.38
CA ILE A 449 8.68 2.52 -15.40
C ILE A 449 7.93 3.24 -14.29
N GLN A 450 6.76 2.73 -13.96
CA GLN A 450 5.94 3.15 -12.83
C GLN A 450 5.81 2.01 -11.85
N LEU A 451 6.30 2.25 -10.64
CA LEU A 451 6.11 1.35 -9.51
C LEU A 451 4.74 1.64 -8.85
N PRO A 452 4.01 0.61 -8.42
CA PRO A 452 2.79 0.80 -7.64
C PRO A 452 3.07 1.54 -6.32
N SER A 453 2.23 2.53 -5.98
CA SER A 453 2.31 3.27 -4.71
C SER A 453 0.95 3.33 -4.04
N MET A 454 0.94 3.41 -2.70
CA MET A 454 -0.30 3.56 -1.92
C MET A 454 -0.99 4.90 -2.12
N ALA A 455 -0.26 5.94 -2.53
CA ALA A 455 -0.82 7.29 -2.74
C ALA A 455 -1.74 7.40 -3.98
N GLY A 456 -1.91 6.32 -4.74
CA GLY A 456 -2.65 6.35 -6.01
C GLY A 456 -1.80 6.84 -7.17
N ALA A 457 -2.46 7.10 -8.31
CA ALA A 457 -1.87 7.19 -9.64
C ALA A 457 -0.51 7.92 -9.71
N SER A 458 0.48 7.18 -10.19
CA SER A 458 1.91 7.49 -10.31
C SER A 458 2.22 8.59 -11.34
N ALA A 459 1.68 9.79 -11.17
CA ALA A 459 2.01 10.97 -11.99
C ALA A 459 3.34 11.65 -11.57
N GLY A 460 4.31 10.85 -11.10
CA GLY A 460 5.61 11.32 -10.60
C GLY A 460 5.58 11.72 -9.13
N ALA A 461 6.73 11.65 -8.45
CA ALA A 461 6.88 11.94 -7.03
C ALA A 461 6.58 13.42 -6.69
N VAL A 462 6.78 14.33 -7.65
CA VAL A 462 6.50 15.76 -7.52
C VAL A 462 5.77 16.23 -8.77
N GLN A 463 4.69 16.99 -8.59
CA GLN A 463 3.88 17.54 -9.67
C GLN A 463 3.75 19.06 -9.51
N TYR A 464 4.06 19.78 -10.58
CA TYR A 464 3.83 21.22 -10.67
C TYR A 464 2.71 21.49 -11.67
N GLN A 465 1.71 22.27 -11.26
CA GLN A 465 0.65 22.70 -12.15
C GLN A 465 0.79 24.20 -12.44
N VAL A 466 1.17 24.53 -13.67
CA VAL A 466 1.17 25.92 -14.15
C VAL A 466 -0.25 26.29 -14.55
N ARG A 467 -0.79 27.36 -13.99
CA ARG A 467 -2.13 27.87 -14.28
C ARG A 467 -2.02 29.31 -14.79
N GLY A 468 -2.76 29.64 -15.83
CA GLY A 468 -2.81 30.97 -16.43
C GLY A 468 -4.05 31.15 -17.30
N GLU A 469 -4.23 32.35 -17.84
CA GLU A 469 -5.39 32.68 -18.69
C GLU A 469 -5.11 32.43 -20.18
N SER A 470 -3.85 32.53 -20.62
CA SER A 470 -3.42 32.33 -22.00
C SER A 470 -2.67 31.02 -22.19
N LYS A 471 -3.06 30.23 -23.19
CA LYS A 471 -2.42 28.94 -23.53
C LYS A 471 -0.95 29.11 -23.95
N ASP A 472 -0.65 30.15 -24.72
CA ASP A 472 0.71 30.39 -25.23
C ASP A 472 1.67 30.78 -24.10
N GLU A 473 1.16 31.54 -23.12
CA GLU A 473 1.92 31.92 -21.94
C GLU A 473 2.15 30.74 -21.00
N ILE A 474 1.13 29.89 -20.79
CA ILE A 474 1.28 28.64 -20.04
C ILE A 474 2.34 27.75 -20.69
N ALA A 475 2.30 27.58 -22.01
CA ALA A 475 3.27 26.75 -22.72
C ALA A 475 4.71 27.30 -22.62
N ARG A 476 4.87 28.64 -22.66
CA ARG A 476 6.17 29.29 -22.44
C ARG A 476 6.68 29.04 -21.02
N LEU A 477 5.86 29.34 -20.01
CA LEU A 477 6.21 29.17 -18.60
C LEU A 477 6.48 27.70 -18.25
N ALA A 478 5.71 26.76 -18.79
CA ALA A 478 5.91 25.34 -18.56
C ALA A 478 7.26 24.85 -19.11
N ARG A 479 7.72 25.38 -20.26
CA ARG A 479 9.07 25.12 -20.80
C ARG A 479 10.17 25.73 -19.93
N GLU A 480 9.97 26.94 -19.42
CA GLU A 480 10.92 27.57 -18.49
C GLU A 480 11.05 26.78 -17.20
N VAL A 481 9.93 26.33 -16.62
CA VAL A 481 9.92 25.46 -15.43
C VAL A 481 10.59 24.13 -15.73
N GLN A 482 10.32 23.50 -16.88
CA GLN A 482 11.00 22.27 -17.28
C GLN A 482 12.52 22.44 -17.35
N ALA A 483 13.00 23.48 -18.04
CA ALA A 483 14.43 23.76 -18.16
C ALA A 483 15.08 24.04 -16.80
N ALA A 484 14.39 24.76 -15.92
CA ALA A 484 14.84 24.99 -14.55
C ALA A 484 14.95 23.67 -13.77
N LEU A 485 13.95 22.78 -13.86
CA LEU A 485 13.98 21.48 -13.19
C LEU A 485 15.09 20.57 -13.73
N GLU A 486 15.35 20.59 -15.04
CA GLU A 486 16.42 19.79 -15.68
C GLU A 486 17.81 20.21 -15.21
N SER A 487 17.98 21.46 -14.81
CA SER A 487 19.24 21.99 -14.27
C SER A 487 19.51 21.58 -12.81
N VAL A 488 18.52 21.07 -12.08
CA VAL A 488 18.65 20.72 -10.67
C VAL A 488 19.29 19.32 -10.53
N PRO A 489 20.46 19.18 -9.89
CA PRO A 489 21.06 17.87 -9.66
C PRO A 489 20.14 16.95 -8.86
N GLY A 490 19.89 15.74 -9.38
CA GLY A 490 19.06 14.73 -8.72
C GLY A 490 17.63 14.62 -9.26
N THR A 491 17.18 15.54 -10.13
CA THR A 491 15.92 15.37 -10.86
C THR A 491 16.08 14.32 -11.97
N ARG A 492 15.01 13.55 -12.20
CA ARG A 492 14.96 12.48 -13.21
C ARG A 492 13.55 12.45 -13.80
N ASP A 493 13.43 12.04 -15.07
CA ASP A 493 12.16 11.85 -15.78
C ASP A 493 11.21 13.07 -15.73
N ILE A 494 11.75 14.30 -15.86
CA ILE A 494 10.96 15.54 -15.90
C ILE A 494 10.08 15.55 -17.16
N ARG A 495 8.83 15.99 -17.00
CA ARG A 495 7.85 16.03 -18.09
C ARG A 495 7.04 17.30 -18.08
N ASN A 496 6.70 17.73 -19.28
CA ASN A 496 5.68 18.73 -19.53
C ASN A 496 4.47 18.05 -20.19
N SER A 497 3.27 18.24 -19.64
CA SER A 497 2.04 17.66 -20.17
C SER A 497 1.59 18.28 -21.49
N ASP A 498 2.03 19.51 -21.77
CA ASP A 498 1.60 20.34 -22.90
C ASP A 498 2.61 20.34 -24.07
N ALA A 499 3.67 19.53 -23.97
CA ALA A 499 4.69 19.38 -25.02
C ALA A 499 4.28 18.37 -26.11
#